data_AF-A0AAD3Y1I6-F1
#
_entry.id   AF-A0AAD3Y1I6-F1
#
_cell.length_a   1.000
_cell.length_b   1.000
_cell.length_c   1.000
_cell.angle_alpha   90.00
_cell.angle_beta   90.00
_cell.angle_gamma   90.00
#
_symmetry.space_group_name_H-M   'P 1'
#
loop_
_entity.id
_entity.type
_entity.pdbx_description
1 polymer ?
#
loop_
_entity_poly.entity_id
_entity_poly.type
_entity_poly.pdbx_seq_one_letter_code
_entity_poly.pdbx_strand_id
1 'polypeptide(L)'
;MALIKFLQKKRFSIIEKAAAEGTEEAVFDAVGVSFKSYDSKGPKRSNKWRGNSPLSSAYRERASILDTALLQALVLTGQSLAALELLKVLNYCDVKICEEFLQKRNEFAALLELYKCNNMHREALKLLHHLVEESKSDQSQLELNHKFTPEMIIEYLKPLCGTEPMLVLEFSMLVLESCPTQTIELFLSGNIPADLVNSYLKQHAPNMQATYLELMLSMNENGISGNLQNEMVQIYLSEVLDWYGDLRGSVKASSSRCFV
;
A
#
# COMPACT_ATOMS: atom_id res chain seq x y z
N MET A 1 25.38 -22.50 3.90
CA MET A 1 26.30 -21.35 4.03
C MET A 1 27.20 -21.10 2.81
N ALA A 2 27.92 -22.09 2.27
CA ALA A 2 28.82 -21.86 1.12
C ALA A 2 28.10 -21.31 -0.13
N LEU A 3 26.90 -21.84 -0.43
CA LEU A 3 26.07 -21.39 -1.55
C LEU A 3 25.64 -19.92 -1.41
N ILE A 4 25.12 -19.52 -0.24
CA ILE A 4 24.69 -18.13 0.02
C ILE A 4 25.85 -17.15 -0.18
N LYS A 5 27.03 -17.45 0.38
CA LYS A 5 28.24 -16.63 0.18
C LYS A 5 28.63 -16.53 -1.29
N PHE A 6 28.53 -17.63 -2.03
CA PHE A 6 28.80 -17.65 -3.47
C PHE A 6 27.81 -16.77 -4.24
N LEU A 7 26.50 -16.91 -3.96
CA LEU A 7 25.44 -16.12 -4.60
C LEU A 7 25.59 -14.63 -4.30
N GLN A 8 25.84 -14.25 -3.04
CA GLN A 8 26.10 -12.86 -2.64
C GLN A 8 27.31 -12.27 -3.35
N LYS A 9 28.42 -13.02 -3.46
CA LYS A 9 29.61 -12.58 -4.20
C LYS A 9 29.32 -12.36 -5.68
N LYS A 10 28.50 -13.23 -6.30
CA LYS A 10 28.12 -13.11 -7.71
C LYS A 10 27.14 -11.96 -7.95
N ARG A 11 26.21 -11.75 -7.03
CA ARG A 11 25.19 -10.68 -7.06
C ARG A 11 25.81 -9.31 -7.30
N PHE A 12 26.87 -8.97 -6.57
CA PHE A 12 27.53 -7.66 -6.66
C PHE A 12 27.97 -7.31 -8.09
N SER A 13 28.57 -8.27 -8.82
CA SER A 13 29.07 -8.04 -10.18
C SER A 13 27.97 -7.95 -11.25
N ILE A 14 26.76 -8.43 -10.95
CA ILE A 14 25.68 -8.58 -11.93
C ILE A 14 24.64 -7.48 -11.76
N ILE A 15 24.34 -7.07 -10.53
CA ILE A 15 23.35 -6.02 -10.26
C ILE A 15 23.79 -4.66 -10.80
N GLU A 16 25.06 -4.29 -10.66
CA GLU A 16 25.55 -3.02 -11.23
C GLU A 16 25.31 -2.96 -12.75
N LYS A 17 25.49 -4.09 -13.44
CA LYS A 17 25.26 -4.19 -14.89
C LYS A 17 23.77 -4.18 -15.23
N ALA A 18 22.95 -4.92 -14.48
CA ALA A 18 21.50 -4.94 -14.65
C ALA A 18 20.84 -3.57 -14.37
N ALA A 19 21.39 -2.80 -13.42
CA ALA A 19 20.95 -1.45 -13.12
C ALA A 19 21.31 -0.46 -14.24
N ALA A 20 22.53 -0.55 -14.77
CA ALA A 20 22.97 0.28 -15.90
C ALA A 20 22.09 0.07 -17.14
N GLU A 21 21.68 -1.18 -17.43
CA GLU A 21 20.75 -1.47 -18.53
C GLU A 21 19.41 -0.73 -18.41
N GLY A 22 18.87 -0.57 -17.19
CA GLY A 22 17.63 0.19 -16.96
C GLY A 22 17.77 1.69 -17.19
N THR A 23 18.93 2.25 -16.89
CA THR A 23 19.18 3.66 -17.18
C THR A 23 19.35 3.91 -18.68
N GLU A 24 20.03 3.01 -19.39
CA GLU A 24 20.22 3.17 -20.84
C GLU A 24 18.90 3.03 -21.60
N GLU A 25 18.07 2.02 -21.29
CA GLU A 25 16.75 1.81 -21.90
C GLU A 25 15.81 3.01 -21.68
N ALA A 26 15.71 3.50 -20.43
CA ALA A 26 14.89 4.67 -20.11
C ALA A 26 15.38 5.95 -20.81
N VAL A 27 16.70 6.11 -20.99
CA VAL A 27 17.28 7.23 -21.75
C VAL A 27 16.99 7.09 -23.25
N PHE A 28 17.10 5.88 -23.81
CA PHE A 28 16.75 5.63 -25.21
C PHE A 28 15.26 5.90 -25.48
N ASP A 29 14.36 5.50 -24.59
CA ASP A 29 12.93 5.77 -24.70
C ASP A 29 12.63 7.27 -24.59
N ALA A 30 13.28 7.99 -23.67
CA ALA A 30 13.12 9.43 -23.54
C ALA A 30 13.63 10.21 -24.78
N VAL A 31 14.73 9.76 -25.39
CA VAL A 31 15.31 10.39 -26.59
C VAL A 31 14.57 9.99 -27.87
N GLY A 32 14.00 8.79 -27.94
CA GLY A 32 13.22 8.29 -29.08
C GLY A 32 11.94 9.07 -29.35
N VAL A 33 11.39 9.76 -28.35
CA VAL A 33 10.18 10.59 -28.49
C VAL A 33 10.47 11.94 -29.17
N SER A 34 11.74 12.39 -29.26
CA SER A 34 12.10 13.70 -29.81
C SER A 34 12.29 13.77 -31.33
N PHE A 35 12.12 12.69 -32.10
CA PHE A 35 12.29 12.73 -33.56
C PHE A 35 11.01 12.34 -34.34
N LYS A 36 9.98 13.20 -34.26
CA LYS A 36 8.96 13.27 -35.32
C LYS A 36 9.38 14.33 -36.35
N SER A 37 10.19 13.92 -37.33
CA SER A 37 10.50 14.74 -38.50
C SER A 37 9.44 14.58 -39.58
N TYR A 38 8.94 15.71 -40.08
CA TYR A 38 8.11 15.85 -41.27
C TYR A 38 8.87 15.39 -42.52
N ASP A 39 8.13 14.78 -43.45
CA ASP A 39 8.41 14.29 -44.80
C ASP A 39 9.78 14.56 -45.47
N SER A 40 10.33 13.54 -46.15
CA SER A 40 10.65 13.59 -47.59
C SER A 40 11.18 12.27 -48.18
N LYS A 41 10.81 12.01 -49.44
CA LYS A 41 11.14 10.84 -50.28
C LYS A 41 12.61 10.81 -50.73
N GLY A 42 13.27 9.63 -50.72
CA GLY A 42 14.51 9.37 -51.47
C GLY A 42 15.40 8.25 -50.89
N PRO A 43 16.22 7.52 -51.68
CA PRO A 43 16.28 6.05 -51.60
C PRO A 43 17.53 5.41 -50.96
N LYS A 44 17.31 4.16 -50.49
CA LYS A 44 18.25 3.02 -50.32
C LYS A 44 19.66 3.31 -49.77
N ARG A 45 19.85 2.99 -48.48
CA ARG A 45 21.08 2.35 -47.98
C ARG A 45 20.76 1.09 -47.20
N SER A 46 21.34 -0.02 -47.65
CA SER A 46 21.18 -1.35 -47.10
C SER A 46 21.98 -1.50 -45.79
N ASN A 47 21.30 -2.01 -44.78
CA ASN A 47 21.74 -3.04 -43.86
C ASN A 47 23.04 -2.78 -43.06
N LYS A 48 22.89 -2.14 -41.91
CA LYS A 48 23.43 -2.69 -40.65
C LYS A 48 22.72 -2.07 -39.44
N TRP A 49 21.42 -2.35 -39.34
CA TRP A 49 20.76 -2.40 -38.05
C TRP A 49 21.36 -3.58 -37.31
N ARG A 50 22.48 -3.34 -36.62
CA ARG A 50 22.95 -4.26 -35.58
C ARG A 50 21.97 -4.07 -34.45
N GLY A 51 20.89 -4.86 -34.47
CA GLY A 51 19.93 -4.94 -33.38
C GLY A 51 20.68 -5.31 -32.11
N ASN A 52 20.95 -4.31 -31.27
CA ASN A 52 21.33 -4.53 -29.89
C ASN A 52 20.04 -4.73 -29.09
N SER A 53 19.37 -5.86 -29.32
CA SER A 53 18.21 -6.30 -28.52
C SER A 53 18.30 -7.76 -28.03
N PRO A 54 19.49 -8.35 -27.77
CA PRO A 54 19.54 -9.55 -26.91
C PRO A 54 20.46 -9.44 -25.68
N LEU A 55 21.29 -8.39 -25.57
CA LEU A 55 22.23 -8.28 -24.45
C LEU A 55 21.61 -7.58 -23.23
N SER A 56 20.77 -6.57 -23.47
CA SER A 56 20.12 -5.73 -22.46
C SER A 56 19.08 -6.46 -21.58
N SER A 57 18.62 -7.63 -22.00
CA SER A 57 17.72 -8.48 -21.20
C SER A 57 18.49 -9.53 -20.41
N ALA A 58 19.74 -9.84 -20.79
CA ALA A 58 20.46 -10.98 -20.28
C ALA A 58 21.03 -10.74 -18.87
N TYR A 59 21.42 -9.52 -18.51
CA TYR A 59 21.88 -9.24 -17.14
C TYR A 59 20.71 -9.11 -16.17
N ARG A 60 19.58 -8.50 -16.57
CA ARG A 60 18.35 -8.54 -15.76
C ARG A 60 17.82 -9.95 -15.53
N GLU A 61 17.78 -10.79 -16.57
CA GLU A 61 17.34 -12.19 -16.44
C GLU A 61 18.27 -12.96 -15.48
N ARG A 62 19.59 -12.79 -15.62
CA ARG A 62 20.56 -13.39 -14.68
C ARG A 62 20.42 -12.83 -13.26
N ALA A 63 20.22 -11.53 -13.11
CA ALA A 63 19.99 -10.90 -11.81
C ALA A 63 18.72 -11.46 -11.16
N SER A 64 17.66 -11.67 -11.94
CA SER A 64 16.40 -12.23 -11.46
C SER A 64 16.55 -13.67 -10.98
N ILE A 65 17.21 -14.52 -11.77
CA ILE A 65 17.51 -15.90 -11.36
C ILE A 65 18.36 -15.92 -10.08
N LEU A 66 19.38 -15.04 -10.00
CA LEU A 66 20.27 -14.98 -8.86
C LEU A 66 19.60 -14.48 -7.58
N ASP A 67 18.84 -13.39 -7.65
CA ASP A 67 18.14 -12.83 -6.49
C ASP A 67 17.03 -13.77 -6.02
N THR A 68 16.30 -14.41 -6.93
CA THR A 68 15.29 -15.43 -6.61
C THR A 68 15.93 -16.63 -5.90
N ALA A 69 17.02 -17.17 -6.45
CA ALA A 69 17.74 -18.29 -5.83
C ALA A 69 18.37 -17.91 -4.49
N LEU A 70 18.86 -16.67 -4.34
CA LEU A 70 19.41 -16.17 -3.10
C LEU A 70 18.33 -16.03 -2.03
N LEU A 71 17.18 -15.44 -2.36
CA LEU A 71 16.04 -15.33 -1.46
C LEU A 71 15.60 -16.71 -0.96
N GLN A 72 15.41 -17.67 -1.88
CA GLN A 72 15.06 -19.05 -1.55
C GLN A 72 16.11 -19.71 -0.64
N ALA A 73 17.40 -19.53 -0.92
CA ALA A 73 18.47 -20.10 -0.11
C ALA A 73 18.52 -19.50 1.30
N LEU A 74 18.29 -18.19 1.45
CA LEU A 74 18.22 -17.50 2.75
C LEU A 74 17.06 -18.04 3.59
N VAL A 75 15.87 -18.12 3.00
CA VAL A 75 14.67 -18.66 3.67
C VAL A 75 14.85 -20.14 4.04
N LEU A 76 15.35 -20.98 3.11
CA LEU A 76 15.59 -22.41 3.37
C LEU A 76 16.58 -22.67 4.50
N THR A 77 17.45 -21.71 4.79
CA THR A 77 18.45 -21.82 5.86
C THR A 77 18.04 -21.10 7.14
N GLY A 78 16.79 -20.63 7.24
CA GLY A 78 16.25 -19.94 8.41
C GLY A 78 16.78 -18.50 8.59
N GLN A 79 17.30 -17.89 7.53
CA GLN A 79 17.86 -16.54 7.56
C GLN A 79 16.83 -15.48 7.11
N SER A 80 15.64 -15.51 7.72
CA SER A 80 14.51 -14.64 7.30
C SER A 80 14.84 -13.14 7.41
N LEU A 81 15.68 -12.73 8.37
CA LEU A 81 16.14 -11.33 8.46
C LEU A 81 17.00 -10.93 7.25
N ALA A 82 17.92 -11.78 6.81
CA ALA A 82 18.76 -11.50 5.65
C ALA A 82 17.93 -11.54 4.34
N ALA A 83 16.89 -12.36 4.29
CA ALA A 83 15.92 -12.36 3.19
C ALA A 83 15.15 -11.03 3.12
N LEU A 84 14.71 -10.49 4.27
CA LEU A 84 14.07 -9.17 4.35
C LEU A 84 15.03 -8.05 3.93
N GLU A 85 16.28 -8.08 4.37
CA GLU A 85 17.29 -7.10 3.95
C GLU A 85 17.53 -7.11 2.44
N LEU A 86 17.52 -8.30 1.81
CA LEU A 86 17.64 -8.44 0.37
C LEU A 86 16.50 -7.73 -0.37
N LEU A 87 15.26 -7.90 0.10
CA LEU A 87 14.06 -7.33 -0.53
C LEU A 87 13.93 -5.81 -0.35
N LYS A 88 14.46 -5.26 0.75
CA LYS A 88 14.49 -3.82 1.01
C LYS A 88 15.46 -3.05 0.11
N VAL A 89 16.46 -3.73 -0.44
CA VAL A 89 17.43 -3.17 -1.38
C VAL A 89 16.94 -3.42 -2.81
N LEU A 90 17.49 -2.69 -3.79
CA LEU A 90 17.29 -2.99 -5.21
C LEU A 90 17.54 -4.47 -5.48
N ASN A 91 16.50 -5.16 -5.94
CA ASN A 91 16.49 -6.58 -6.23
C ASN A 91 15.69 -6.85 -7.51
N TYR A 92 15.95 -8.00 -8.12
CA TYR A 92 15.30 -8.44 -9.36
C TYR A 92 14.49 -9.72 -9.17
N CYS A 93 14.07 -10.02 -7.93
CA CYS A 93 13.36 -11.25 -7.60
C CYS A 93 12.17 -11.48 -8.54
N ASP A 94 12.03 -12.70 -9.06
CA ASP A 94 10.83 -13.07 -9.80
C ASP A 94 9.66 -13.15 -8.81
N VAL A 95 8.73 -12.20 -8.93
CA VAL A 95 7.61 -12.04 -7.99
C VAL A 95 6.78 -13.31 -7.90
N LYS A 96 6.46 -13.95 -9.03
CA LYS A 96 5.57 -15.12 -9.05
C LYS A 96 6.20 -16.31 -8.36
N ILE A 97 7.47 -16.58 -8.67
CA ILE A 97 8.22 -17.68 -8.08
C ILE A 97 8.42 -17.44 -6.57
N CYS A 98 8.77 -16.22 -6.18
CA CYS A 98 9.00 -15.87 -4.79
C CYS A 98 7.69 -15.89 -3.98
N GLU A 99 6.60 -15.38 -4.54
CA GLU A 99 5.27 -15.40 -3.91
C GLU A 99 4.85 -16.82 -3.55
N GLU A 100 4.81 -17.74 -4.52
CA GLU A 100 4.44 -19.14 -4.26
C GLU A 100 5.36 -19.80 -3.22
N PHE A 101 6.65 -19.49 -3.27
CA PHE A 101 7.64 -20.07 -2.39
C PHE A 101 7.50 -19.57 -0.94
N LEU A 102 7.27 -18.27 -0.76
CA LEU A 102 7.11 -17.64 0.57
C LEU A 102 5.77 -18.01 1.20
N GLN A 103 4.69 -18.04 0.41
CA GLN A 103 3.36 -18.48 0.87
C GLN A 103 3.40 -19.92 1.42
N LYS A 104 4.00 -20.86 0.69
CA LYS A 104 4.12 -22.27 1.11
C LYS A 104 4.89 -22.48 2.43
N ARG A 105 5.65 -21.48 2.86
CA ARG A 105 6.49 -21.52 4.07
C ARG A 105 6.00 -20.59 5.17
N ASN A 106 4.86 -19.94 4.99
CA ASN A 106 4.32 -18.95 5.91
C ASN A 106 5.32 -17.81 6.23
N GLU A 107 6.18 -17.45 5.26
CA GLU A 107 7.16 -16.36 5.38
C GLU A 107 6.52 -15.01 5.03
N PHE A 108 5.47 -14.66 5.76
CA PHE A 108 4.60 -13.52 5.44
C PHE A 108 5.29 -12.16 5.51
N ALA A 109 6.26 -11.98 6.42
CA ALA A 109 7.02 -10.74 6.51
C ALA A 109 7.82 -10.48 5.22
N ALA A 110 8.49 -11.50 4.69
CA ALA A 110 9.21 -11.40 3.43
C ALA A 110 8.26 -11.22 2.24
N LEU A 111 7.09 -11.86 2.27
CA LEU A 111 6.09 -11.71 1.23
C LEU A 111 5.50 -10.29 1.17
N LEU A 112 5.22 -9.68 2.32
CA LEU A 112 4.78 -8.29 2.40
C LEU A 112 5.84 -7.31 1.85
N GLU A 113 7.12 -7.55 2.16
CA GLU A 113 8.22 -6.73 1.63
C GLU A 113 8.38 -6.93 0.11
N LEU A 114 8.22 -8.16 -0.39
CA LEU A 114 8.25 -8.46 -1.83
C LEU A 114 7.15 -7.68 -2.58
N TYR A 115 5.91 -7.68 -2.08
CA TYR A 115 4.85 -6.89 -2.69
C TYR A 115 5.13 -5.39 -2.60
N LYS A 116 5.64 -4.92 -1.46
CA LYS A 116 5.98 -3.50 -1.25
C LYS A 116 7.04 -3.01 -2.23
N CYS A 117 8.14 -3.75 -2.43
CA CYS A 117 9.21 -3.33 -3.35
C CYS A 117 8.80 -3.41 -4.83
N ASN A 118 7.70 -4.11 -5.15
CA ASN A 118 7.13 -4.22 -6.49
C ASN A 118 5.90 -3.30 -6.71
N ASN A 119 5.59 -2.39 -5.78
CA ASN A 119 4.41 -1.52 -5.81
C ASN A 119 3.06 -2.27 -5.89
N MET A 120 3.03 -3.53 -5.43
CA MET A 120 1.82 -4.35 -5.34
C MET A 120 1.12 -4.09 -4.01
N HIS A 121 0.82 -2.82 -3.73
CA HIS A 121 0.33 -2.37 -2.42
C HIS A 121 -1.05 -2.96 -2.08
N ARG A 122 -1.92 -3.13 -3.08
CA ARG A 122 -3.24 -3.72 -2.90
C ARG A 122 -3.15 -5.19 -2.47
N GLU A 123 -2.26 -5.97 -3.09
CA GLU A 123 -2.01 -7.36 -2.75
C GLU A 123 -1.41 -7.48 -1.35
N ALA A 124 -0.44 -6.62 -1.01
CA ALA A 124 0.13 -6.56 0.32
C ALA A 124 -0.91 -6.28 1.41
N LEU A 125 -1.79 -5.30 1.19
CA LEU A 125 -2.83 -4.93 2.14
C LEU A 125 -3.90 -6.01 2.27
N LYS A 126 -4.29 -6.68 1.17
CA LYS A 126 -5.20 -7.85 1.21
C LYS A 126 -4.62 -8.99 2.06
N LEU A 127 -3.35 -9.31 1.85
CA LEU A 127 -2.66 -10.33 2.63
C LEU A 127 -2.60 -9.92 4.11
N LEU A 128 -2.22 -8.67 4.40
CA LEU A 128 -2.09 -8.19 5.76
C LEU A 128 -3.44 -8.21 6.51
N HIS A 129 -4.52 -7.80 5.85
CA HIS A 129 -5.87 -7.92 6.40
C HIS A 129 -6.25 -9.36 6.70
N HIS A 130 -6.00 -10.29 5.76
CA HIS A 130 -6.27 -11.71 5.96
C HIS A 130 -5.54 -12.27 7.19
N LEU A 131 -4.26 -11.93 7.35
CA LEU A 131 -3.44 -12.35 8.50
C LEU A 131 -3.94 -11.76 9.83
N VAL A 132 -4.46 -10.52 9.82
CA VAL A 132 -5.08 -9.89 11.00
C VAL A 132 -6.39 -10.58 11.36
N GLU A 133 -7.21 -10.98 10.39
CA GLU A 133 -8.44 -11.73 10.65
C GLU A 133 -8.16 -13.14 11.18
N GLU A 134 -7.16 -13.82 10.62
CA GLU A 134 -6.74 -15.14 11.11
C GLU A 134 -6.22 -15.06 12.55
N SER A 135 -5.45 -14.02 12.91
CA SER A 135 -4.88 -13.88 14.26
C SER A 135 -5.92 -13.65 15.36
N LYS A 136 -7.12 -13.15 14.99
CA LYS A 136 -8.28 -13.02 15.88
C LYS A 136 -8.97 -14.36 16.16
N SER A 137 -8.78 -15.37 15.31
CA SER A 137 -9.34 -16.71 15.53
C SER A 137 -8.40 -17.54 16.41
N ASP A 138 -8.89 -18.00 17.56
CA ASP A 138 -8.09 -18.75 18.56
C ASP A 138 -7.50 -20.07 18.03
N GLN A 139 -7.92 -20.53 16.84
CA GLN A 139 -7.53 -21.83 16.27
C GLN A 139 -6.20 -21.79 15.50
N SER A 140 -5.74 -20.64 15.02
CA SER A 140 -4.59 -20.53 14.10
C SER A 140 -3.33 -19.89 14.72
N GLN A 141 -3.39 -19.45 15.99
CA GLN A 141 -2.26 -18.80 16.67
C GLN A 141 -1.01 -19.69 16.79
N LEU A 142 -1.15 -21.01 16.64
CA LEU A 142 -0.03 -21.95 16.69
C LEU A 142 0.81 -21.97 15.39
N GLU A 143 0.27 -21.52 14.25
CA GLU A 143 0.96 -21.59 12.95
C GLU A 143 1.63 -20.27 12.54
N LEU A 144 1.17 -19.14 13.12
CA LEU A 144 1.73 -17.82 12.84
C LEU A 144 2.85 -17.52 13.84
N ASN A 145 4.10 -17.59 13.38
CA ASN A 145 5.28 -17.18 14.16
C ASN A 145 5.26 -15.68 14.59
N HIS A 146 4.34 -14.89 14.03
CA HIS A 146 4.21 -13.45 14.28
C HIS A 146 2.73 -13.08 14.48
N LYS A 147 2.42 -12.34 15.55
CA LYS A 147 1.08 -11.80 15.78
C LYS A 147 0.86 -10.58 14.89
N PHE A 148 -0.04 -10.70 13.91
CA PHE A 148 -0.45 -9.58 13.07
C PHE A 148 -1.53 -8.77 13.78
N THR A 149 -1.37 -7.45 13.84
CA THR A 149 -2.33 -6.53 14.48
C THR A 149 -2.87 -5.52 13.47
N PRO A 150 -4.08 -4.96 13.70
CA PRO A 150 -4.64 -3.95 12.80
C PRO A 150 -3.76 -2.70 12.65
N GLU A 151 -2.97 -2.35 13.67
CA GLU A 151 -2.01 -1.23 13.61
C GLU A 151 -0.95 -1.42 12.52
N MET A 152 -0.61 -2.66 12.17
CA MET A 152 0.33 -2.92 11.07
C MET A 152 -0.22 -2.44 9.71
N ILE A 153 -1.55 -2.49 9.52
CA ILE A 153 -2.18 -1.95 8.30
C ILE A 153 -2.02 -0.43 8.27
N ILE A 154 -2.22 0.24 9.41
CA ILE A 154 -2.04 1.70 9.53
C ILE A 154 -0.59 2.09 9.21
N GLU A 155 0.38 1.37 9.77
CA GLU A 155 1.81 1.61 9.50
C GLU A 155 2.17 1.39 8.02
N TYR A 156 1.54 0.42 7.36
CA TYR A 156 1.73 0.20 5.93
C TYR A 156 1.11 1.33 5.08
N LEU A 157 -0.06 1.84 5.47
CA LEU A 157 -0.78 2.90 4.76
C LEU A 157 -0.13 4.28 4.90
N LYS A 158 0.50 4.57 6.04
CA LYS A 158 1.12 5.87 6.35
C LYS A 158 2.00 6.47 5.23
N PRO A 159 2.96 5.74 4.64
CA PRO A 159 3.75 6.28 3.52
C PRO A 159 2.95 6.45 2.22
N LEU A 160 1.81 5.76 2.06
CA LEU A 160 0.99 5.78 0.86
C LEU A 160 -0.01 6.94 0.82
N CYS A 161 -0.26 7.62 1.94
CA CYS A 161 -1.23 8.70 2.02
C CYS A 161 -0.99 9.82 0.98
N GLY A 162 0.27 10.14 0.69
CA GLY A 162 0.62 11.15 -0.32
C GLY A 162 0.71 10.66 -1.76
N THR A 163 0.88 9.35 -1.98
CA THR A 163 1.10 8.77 -3.33
C THR A 163 -0.13 8.07 -3.87
N GLU A 164 -0.86 7.34 -3.03
CA GLU A 164 -2.03 6.53 -3.39
C GLU A 164 -3.21 6.76 -2.43
N PRO A 165 -3.74 7.99 -2.32
CA PRO A 165 -4.78 8.32 -1.34
C PRO A 165 -6.07 7.50 -1.52
N MET A 166 -6.42 7.11 -2.75
CA MET A 166 -7.60 6.28 -3.01
C MET A 166 -7.44 4.86 -2.44
N LEU A 167 -6.23 4.28 -2.54
CA LEU A 167 -5.95 2.97 -1.95
C LEU A 167 -6.00 3.05 -0.43
N VAL A 168 -5.46 4.13 0.14
CA VAL A 168 -5.49 4.36 1.58
C VAL A 168 -6.92 4.42 2.10
N LEU A 169 -7.79 5.20 1.47
CA LEU A 169 -9.20 5.27 1.89
C LEU A 169 -9.91 3.92 1.75
N GLU A 170 -9.66 3.17 0.68
CA GLU A 170 -10.26 1.83 0.53
C GLU A 170 -9.90 0.91 1.70
N PHE A 171 -8.61 0.82 2.05
CA PHE A 171 -8.14 -0.10 3.09
C PHE A 171 -8.28 0.45 4.51
N SER A 172 -8.44 1.77 4.67
CA SER A 172 -8.76 2.38 5.96
C SER A 172 -10.11 1.91 6.51
N MET A 173 -11.02 1.42 5.67
CA MET A 173 -12.31 0.88 6.12
C MET A 173 -12.11 -0.27 7.11
N LEU A 174 -11.07 -1.08 6.88
CA LEU A 174 -10.77 -2.29 7.65
C LEU A 174 -10.25 -1.96 9.05
N VAL A 175 -9.58 -0.81 9.21
CA VAL A 175 -8.98 -0.36 10.48
C VAL A 175 -9.82 0.68 11.21
N LEU A 176 -10.81 1.29 10.54
CA LEU A 176 -11.71 2.27 11.13
C LEU A 176 -12.50 1.71 12.32
N GLU A 177 -12.93 0.46 12.26
CA GLU A 177 -13.65 -0.19 13.35
C GLU A 177 -12.71 -0.66 14.47
N SER A 178 -11.54 -1.18 14.12
CA SER A 178 -10.60 -1.77 15.09
C SER A 178 -9.75 -0.72 15.83
N CYS A 179 -9.32 0.32 15.11
CA CYS A 179 -8.38 1.34 15.56
C CYS A 179 -8.82 2.74 15.06
N PRO A 180 -9.99 3.25 15.51
CA PRO A 180 -10.59 4.47 14.98
C PRO A 180 -9.70 5.70 15.18
N THR A 181 -9.14 5.86 16.38
CA THR A 181 -8.30 7.02 16.72
C THR A 181 -7.05 7.09 15.85
N GLN A 182 -6.35 5.96 15.68
CA GLN A 182 -5.15 5.89 14.85
C GLN A 182 -5.48 6.11 13.36
N THR A 183 -6.65 5.67 12.90
CA THR A 183 -7.09 5.89 11.52
C THR A 183 -7.39 7.36 11.25
N ILE A 184 -7.98 8.07 12.22
CA ILE A 184 -8.19 9.52 12.12
C ILE A 184 -6.85 10.28 12.12
N GLU A 185 -5.91 9.88 12.99
CA GLU A 185 -4.56 10.44 13.00
C GLU A 185 -3.83 10.20 11.66
N LEU A 186 -4.00 9.04 11.05
CA LEU A 186 -3.48 8.72 9.71
C LEU A 186 -4.02 9.70 8.66
N PHE A 187 -5.32 10.02 8.69
CA PHE A 187 -5.92 10.97 7.74
C PHE A 187 -5.46 12.41 7.96
N LEU A 188 -5.32 12.83 9.22
CA LEU A 188 -4.85 14.18 9.57
C LEU A 188 -3.36 14.39 9.22
N SER A 189 -2.52 13.37 9.44
CA SER A 189 -1.08 13.44 9.20
C SER A 189 -0.67 13.08 7.75
N GLY A 190 -1.52 12.33 7.04
CA GLY A 190 -1.20 11.70 5.77
C GLY A 190 -1.20 12.61 4.53
N ASN A 191 -1.47 13.90 4.67
CA ASN A 191 -1.59 14.83 3.52
C ASN A 191 -2.63 14.37 2.47
N ILE A 192 -3.68 13.69 2.90
CA ILE A 192 -4.82 13.32 2.06
C ILE A 192 -5.74 14.54 1.95
N PRO A 193 -6.29 14.86 0.76
CA PRO A 193 -7.23 15.98 0.62
C PRO A 193 -8.43 15.85 1.58
N ALA A 194 -8.66 16.88 2.38
CA ALA A 194 -9.68 16.84 3.42
C ALA A 194 -11.11 16.63 2.89
N ASP A 195 -11.44 17.21 1.73
CA ASP A 195 -12.74 17.00 1.08
C ASP A 195 -12.97 15.52 0.73
N LEU A 196 -11.89 14.81 0.36
CA LEU A 196 -11.92 13.40 0.01
C LEU A 196 -12.13 12.54 1.26
N VAL A 197 -11.36 12.80 2.33
CA VAL A 197 -11.53 12.12 3.62
C VAL A 197 -12.94 12.36 4.18
N ASN A 198 -13.43 13.60 4.15
CA ASN A 198 -14.76 13.94 4.64
C ASN A 198 -15.87 13.20 3.87
N SER A 199 -15.78 13.18 2.53
CA SER A 199 -16.74 12.45 1.69
C SER A 199 -16.74 10.95 2.00
N TYR A 200 -15.55 10.39 2.21
CA TYR A 200 -15.37 8.99 2.58
C TYR A 200 -15.96 8.67 3.96
N LEU A 201 -15.65 9.48 4.99
CA LEU A 201 -16.19 9.30 6.34
C LEU A 201 -17.71 9.45 6.35
N LYS A 202 -18.27 10.42 5.62
CA LYS A 202 -19.71 10.59 5.47
C LYS A 202 -20.41 9.33 4.94
N GLN A 203 -19.78 8.60 4.04
CA GLN A 203 -20.33 7.38 3.46
C GLN A 203 -20.16 6.14 4.34
N HIS A 204 -18.99 6.00 4.98
CA HIS A 204 -18.59 4.74 5.62
C HIS A 204 -18.60 4.78 7.16
N ALA A 205 -18.38 5.94 7.76
CA ALA A 205 -18.29 6.12 9.21
C ALA A 205 -18.77 7.53 9.62
N PRO A 206 -20.08 7.82 9.49
CA PRO A 206 -20.61 9.17 9.73
C PRO A 206 -20.40 9.64 11.17
N ASN A 207 -20.36 8.70 12.12
CA ASN A 207 -20.01 8.96 13.52
C ASN A 207 -18.59 9.50 13.72
N MET A 208 -17.66 9.18 12.83
CA MET A 208 -16.26 9.64 12.89
C MET A 208 -16.05 10.94 12.12
N GLN A 209 -17.02 11.34 11.29
CA GLN A 209 -16.95 12.54 10.46
C GLN A 209 -16.84 13.81 11.33
N ALA A 210 -17.68 13.92 12.38
CA ALA A 210 -17.63 15.04 13.33
C ALA A 210 -16.24 15.15 13.99
N THR A 211 -15.76 14.04 14.56
CA THR A 211 -14.45 13.97 15.22
C THR A 211 -13.31 14.38 14.31
N TYR A 212 -13.33 13.95 13.04
CA TYR A 212 -12.33 14.36 12.06
C TYR A 212 -12.32 15.88 11.82
N LEU A 213 -13.50 16.47 11.59
CA LEU A 213 -13.65 17.90 11.31
C LEU A 213 -13.29 18.76 12.53
N GLU A 214 -13.70 18.35 13.73
CA GLU A 214 -13.33 19.00 14.99
C GLU A 214 -11.82 19.03 15.20
N LEU A 215 -11.17 17.88 15.03
CA LEU A 215 -9.71 17.78 15.18
C LEU A 215 -9.00 18.62 14.13
N MET A 216 -9.49 18.61 12.88
CA MET A 216 -8.93 19.45 11.82
C MET A 216 -9.06 20.95 12.14
N LEU A 217 -10.16 21.40 12.74
CA LEU A 217 -10.33 22.79 13.18
C LEU A 217 -9.36 23.14 14.30
N SER A 218 -9.24 22.24 15.28
CA SER A 218 -8.36 22.44 16.44
C SER A 218 -6.89 22.56 16.05
N MET A 219 -6.48 21.87 14.98
CA MET A 219 -5.12 21.94 14.45
C MET A 219 -4.88 23.19 13.60
N ASN A 220 -5.90 23.66 12.86
CA ASN A 220 -5.80 24.85 12.03
C ASN A 220 -7.16 25.52 11.81
N GLU A 221 -7.43 26.60 12.55
CA GLU A 221 -8.70 27.35 12.50
C GLU A 221 -9.05 27.85 11.08
N ASN A 222 -8.04 28.15 10.26
CA ASN A 222 -8.21 28.61 8.87
C ASN A 222 -7.96 27.49 7.84
N GLY A 223 -7.68 26.27 8.29
CA GLY A 223 -7.32 25.13 7.43
C GLY A 223 -8.51 24.42 6.82
N ILE A 224 -9.73 24.73 7.27
CA ILE A 224 -10.95 24.09 6.79
C ILE A 224 -11.65 24.97 5.75
N SER A 225 -12.03 24.36 4.63
CA SER A 225 -12.82 25.03 3.60
C SER A 225 -14.21 25.40 4.12
N GLY A 226 -14.81 26.47 3.61
CA GLY A 226 -16.19 26.85 4.00
C GLY A 226 -17.22 25.74 3.76
N ASN A 227 -16.98 24.86 2.78
CA ASN A 227 -17.82 23.69 2.53
C ASN A 227 -17.76 22.68 3.68
N LEU A 228 -16.56 22.38 4.16
CA LEU A 228 -16.37 21.46 5.28
C LEU A 228 -16.91 22.03 6.60
N GLN A 229 -16.80 23.35 6.81
CA GLN A 229 -17.44 24.03 7.94
C GLN A 229 -18.97 23.90 7.86
N ASN A 230 -19.56 24.08 6.68
CA ASN A 230 -21.00 23.88 6.48
C ASN A 230 -21.42 22.43 6.74
N GLU A 231 -20.65 21.44 6.26
CA GLU A 231 -20.89 20.02 6.56
C GLU A 231 -20.88 19.76 8.07
N MET A 232 -19.91 20.32 8.80
CA MET A 232 -19.86 20.19 10.26
C MET A 232 -21.10 20.76 10.95
N VAL A 233 -21.57 21.94 10.52
CA VAL A 233 -22.82 22.54 11.03
C VAL A 233 -24.03 21.64 10.76
N GLN A 234 -24.09 21.01 9.57
CA GLN A 234 -25.17 20.07 9.24
C GLN A 234 -25.16 18.82 10.13
N ILE A 235 -23.97 18.30 10.48
CA ILE A 235 -23.84 17.15 11.38
C ILE A 235 -24.42 17.51 12.76
N TYR A 236 -23.96 18.60 13.38
CA TYR A 236 -24.47 19.01 14.70
C TYR A 236 -25.96 19.35 14.68
N LEU A 237 -26.45 19.99 13.62
CA LEU A 237 -27.88 20.27 13.49
C LEU A 237 -28.69 18.98 13.44
N SER A 238 -28.20 17.96 12.73
CA SER A 238 -28.86 16.65 12.64
C SER A 238 -28.89 15.96 14.00
N GLU A 239 -27.77 15.96 14.74
CA GLU A 239 -27.70 15.38 16.09
C GLU A 239 -28.69 16.04 17.07
N VAL A 240 -28.82 17.37 17.03
CA VAL A 240 -29.77 18.10 17.87
C VAL A 240 -31.23 17.78 17.49
N LEU A 241 -31.52 17.64 16.20
CA LEU A 241 -32.85 17.28 15.72
C LEU A 241 -33.23 15.85 16.12
N ASP A 242 -32.30 14.91 16.01
CA ASP A 242 -32.48 13.52 16.42
C ASP A 242 -32.75 13.45 17.92
N TRP A 243 -31.95 14.15 18.74
CA TRP A 243 -32.14 14.24 20.18
C TRP A 243 -33.52 14.83 20.56
N TYR A 244 -33.96 15.88 19.87
CA TYR A 244 -35.29 16.45 20.07
C TYR A 244 -36.42 15.48 19.68
N GLY A 245 -36.22 14.70 18.62
CA GLY A 245 -37.12 13.62 18.19
C GLY A 245 -37.32 12.56 19.27
N ASP A 246 -36.23 12.09 19.86
CA ASP A 246 -36.22 11.08 20.93
C ASP A 246 -36.92 11.57 22.21
N LEU A 247 -36.68 12.83 22.60
CA LEU A 247 -37.41 13.48 23.69
C LEU A 247 -38.92 13.52 23.44
N ARG A 248 -39.34 13.91 22.23
CA ARG A 248 -40.75 13.97 21.88
C ARG A 248 -41.39 12.57 21.81
N GLY A 249 -40.65 11.58 21.34
CA GLY A 249 -41.08 10.18 21.29
C GLY A 249 -41.26 9.57 22.68
N SER A 250 -40.29 9.78 23.58
CA SER A 250 -40.34 9.30 24.97
C SER A 250 -41.47 9.93 25.80
N VAL A 251 -41.75 11.23 25.62
CA VAL A 251 -42.89 11.91 26.25
C VAL A 251 -44.24 11.35 25.77
N LYS A 252 -44.36 10.99 24.49
CA LYS A 252 -45.59 10.33 23.97
C LYS A 252 -45.75 8.92 24.52
N ALA A 253 -44.68 8.12 24.55
CA ALA A 253 -44.72 6.73 25.02
C ALA A 253 -44.99 6.60 26.52
N SER A 254 -44.58 7.58 27.33
CA SER A 254 -44.89 7.65 28.76
C SER A 254 -46.33 8.10 29.03
N SER A 255 -46.86 9.03 28.24
CA SER A 255 -48.28 9.45 28.32
C SER A 255 -49.25 8.31 27.95
N SER A 256 -48.92 7.47 26.97
CA SER A 256 -49.74 6.31 26.59
C SER A 256 -49.70 5.14 27.58
N ARG A 257 -48.70 5.07 28.46
CA ARG A 257 -48.55 4.00 29.48
C ARG A 257 -49.33 4.27 30.77
N CYS A 258 -49.78 5.51 30.99
CA CYS A 258 -50.60 5.91 32.14
C CYS A 258 -52.11 5.70 31.94
N PHE A 259 -52.53 5.12 30.81
CA PHE A 259 -53.94 4.86 30.47
C PHE A 259 -54.33 3.36 30.45
N VAL A 260 -53.57 2.50 31.15
CA VAL A 260 -53.92 1.09 31.37
C VAL A 260 -54.14 0.82 32.86
#